data_AF-A0A832F6H5-F1
#
_entry.id   AF-A0A832F6H5-F1
#
_cell.length_a   1.000
_cell.length_b   1.000
_cell.length_c   1.000
_cell.angle_alpha   90.00
_cell.angle_beta   90.00
_cell.angle_gamma   90.00
#
_symmetry.space_group_name_H-M   'P 1'
#
loop_
_entity.id
_entity.type
_entity.pdbx_description
1 polymer ?
#
loop_
_entity_poly.entity_id
_entity_poly.type
_entity_poly.pdbx_seq_one_letter_code
_entity_poly.pdbx_strand_id
1 'polypeptide(L)'
;MRRETTSHKEVEEESEEGNEKEIESNAQVSIAAPMFFWLLLLVIAVAINALINAGYIPSGKMLSILKASANFILFMPGSIILPTIVGAFIGAEIGRRSKSMYIAIKSGIINGVYATIVYLIAIFIIYETIIYILPNINPGVNFFAENWLAMPAAILIALSVLFAGLSHSRKVS
;
A
#
# COMPACT_ATOMS: atom_id res chain seq x y z
N MET A 1 26.81 -72.91 -29.96
CA MET A 1 26.11 -72.15 -28.90
C MET A 1 25.29 -71.07 -29.62
N ARG A 2 24.08 -71.40 -30.08
CA ARG A 2 22.76 -71.10 -29.48
C ARG A 2 22.40 -69.60 -29.39
N ARG A 3 21.35 -69.26 -30.16
CA ARG A 3 20.33 -68.18 -30.04
C ARG A 3 20.54 -66.82 -30.73
N GLU A 4 19.76 -66.66 -31.81
CA GLU A 4 18.98 -65.47 -32.18
C GLU A 4 18.20 -64.87 -31.00
N THR A 5 17.96 -63.55 -31.00
CA THR A 5 16.62 -62.91 -30.96
C THR A 5 16.71 -61.38 -31.01
N THR A 6 16.07 -60.81 -32.03
CA THR A 6 15.23 -59.59 -32.08
C THR A 6 14.85 -58.90 -30.77
N SER A 7 14.77 -57.54 -30.79
CA SER A 7 13.51 -56.80 -30.54
C SER A 7 13.70 -55.27 -30.68
N HIS A 8 13.07 -54.67 -31.69
CA HIS A 8 12.52 -53.31 -31.55
C HIS A 8 11.27 -53.42 -30.65
N LYS A 9 11.22 -52.62 -29.59
CA LYS A 9 10.01 -52.15 -28.87
C LYS A 9 10.47 -50.92 -28.07
N GLU A 10 10.09 -49.71 -28.47
CA GLU A 10 8.82 -49.05 -28.13
C GLU A 10 8.65 -48.80 -26.63
N VAL A 11 8.64 -47.49 -26.31
CA VAL A 11 7.62 -46.81 -25.49
C VAL A 11 7.92 -46.57 -24.00
N GLU A 12 7.46 -45.39 -23.59
CA GLU A 12 7.24 -44.77 -22.28
C GLU A 12 8.46 -44.07 -21.63
N GLU A 13 8.51 -42.72 -21.64
CA GLU A 13 7.72 -41.75 -20.85
C GLU A 13 8.05 -41.75 -19.36
N GLU A 14 8.17 -40.53 -18.84
CA GLU A 14 8.20 -40.16 -17.42
C GLU A 14 9.50 -40.53 -16.67
N SER A 15 10.07 -39.73 -15.78
CA SER A 15 9.79 -38.39 -15.26
C SER A 15 10.95 -38.11 -14.31
N GLU A 16 11.72 -37.05 -14.51
CA GLU A 16 12.44 -36.37 -13.42
C GLU A 16 12.34 -34.86 -13.66
N GLU A 17 11.08 -34.42 -13.72
CA GLU A 17 10.64 -33.18 -13.08
C GLU A 17 11.20 -33.16 -11.66
N GLY A 18 12.21 -32.32 -11.42
CA GLY A 18 13.02 -32.45 -10.23
C GLY A 18 13.76 -31.18 -9.86
N ASN A 19 13.00 -30.13 -9.58
CA ASN A 19 13.39 -29.04 -8.68
C ASN A 19 14.17 -27.86 -9.31
N GLU A 20 13.82 -27.43 -10.52
CA GLU A 20 13.79 -25.99 -10.77
C GLU A 20 12.70 -25.39 -9.87
N LYS A 21 13.05 -25.12 -8.62
CA LYS A 21 12.37 -24.06 -7.88
C LYS A 21 12.67 -22.79 -8.66
N GLU A 22 11.83 -22.50 -9.65
CA GLU A 22 11.45 -21.12 -9.92
C GLU A 22 11.06 -20.56 -8.56
N ILE A 23 12.04 -19.94 -7.90
CA ILE A 23 11.78 -19.03 -6.81
C ILE A 23 10.89 -17.99 -7.49
N GLU A 24 9.58 -18.12 -7.33
CA GLU A 24 8.58 -17.14 -7.73
C GLU A 24 9.05 -15.82 -7.13
N SER A 25 9.83 -15.07 -7.92
CA SER A 25 10.49 -13.88 -7.42
C SER A 25 9.39 -12.83 -7.33
N ASN A 26 8.75 -12.75 -6.16
CA ASN A 26 7.81 -11.70 -5.85
C ASN A 26 8.49 -10.37 -6.22
N ALA A 27 7.83 -9.57 -7.05
CA ALA A 27 8.35 -8.26 -7.40
C ALA A 27 8.24 -7.38 -6.15
N GLN A 28 9.28 -7.42 -5.30
CA GLN A 28 9.37 -6.55 -4.15
C GLN A 28 9.72 -5.15 -4.65
N VAL A 29 8.78 -4.24 -4.41
CA VAL A 29 8.95 -2.82 -4.65
C VAL A 29 9.16 -2.14 -3.31
N SER A 30 10.04 -1.14 -3.29
CA SER A 30 10.18 -0.29 -2.11
C SER A 30 8.87 0.48 -1.88
N ILE A 31 8.06 0.00 -0.94
CA ILE A 31 6.88 0.72 -0.43
C ILE A 31 7.28 1.91 0.46
N ALA A 32 8.55 1.98 0.86
CA ALA A 32 9.03 2.96 1.84
C ALA A 32 8.87 4.40 1.35
N ALA A 33 9.19 4.69 0.08
CA ALA A 33 9.11 6.05 -0.45
C ALA A 33 7.68 6.64 -0.45
N PRO A 34 6.67 5.99 -1.04
CA PRO A 34 5.30 6.52 -1.03
C PRO A 34 4.71 6.56 0.39
N MET A 35 5.04 5.57 1.23
CA MET A 35 4.61 5.58 2.64
C MET A 35 5.26 6.71 3.42
N PHE A 36 6.57 6.96 3.23
CA PHE A 36 7.28 8.06 3.90
C PHE A 36 6.67 9.42 3.54
N PHE A 37 6.39 9.66 2.26
CA PHE A 37 5.73 10.89 1.83
C PHE A 37 4.40 11.10 2.55
N TRP A 38 3.57 10.06 2.62
CA TRP A 38 2.27 10.14 3.28
C TRP A 38 2.40 10.35 4.79
N LEU A 39 3.27 9.60 5.45
CA LEU A 39 3.53 9.72 6.89
C LEU A 39 4.05 11.11 7.25
N LEU A 40 4.95 11.66 6.43
CA LEU A 40 5.48 13.01 6.64
C LEU A 40 4.36 14.06 6.60
N LEU A 41 3.43 13.96 5.63
CA LEU A 41 2.28 14.87 5.56
C LEU A 41 1.40 14.77 6.81
N LEU A 42 1.11 13.55 7.27
CA LEU A 42 0.32 13.33 8.48
C LEU A 42 1.00 13.94 9.70
N VAL A 43 2.30 13.72 9.87
CA VAL A 43 3.09 14.31 10.96
C VAL A 43 3.08 15.84 10.90
N ILE A 44 3.26 16.43 9.71
CA ILE A 44 3.18 17.89 9.52
C ILE A 44 1.80 18.41 9.92
N ALA A 45 0.73 17.73 9.53
CA ALA A 45 -0.63 18.16 9.86
C ALA A 45 -0.92 18.10 11.36
N VAL A 46 -0.46 17.05 12.05
CA VAL A 46 -0.53 16.95 13.51
C VAL A 46 0.28 18.06 14.17
N ALA A 47 1.51 18.29 13.71
CA ALA A 47 2.38 19.34 14.26
C ALA A 47 1.76 20.74 14.09
N ILE A 48 1.20 21.06 12.92
CA ILE A 48 0.49 22.33 12.69
C ILE A 48 -0.67 22.48 13.68
N ASN A 49 -1.52 21.45 13.81
CA ASN A 49 -2.64 21.51 14.75
C ASN A 49 -2.19 21.63 16.22
N ALA A 50 -1.07 21.01 16.58
CA ALA A 50 -0.46 21.17 17.90
C ALA A 50 0.04 22.59 18.16
N LEU A 51 0.75 23.19 17.19
CA LEU A 51 1.22 24.58 17.30
C LEU A 51 0.06 25.58 17.37
N ILE A 52 -1.02 25.32 16.64
CA ILE A 52 -2.25 26.12 16.70
C ILE A 52 -2.89 26.03 18.09
N ASN A 53 -3.06 24.82 18.61
CA ASN A 53 -3.69 24.60 19.92
C ASN A 53 -2.85 25.17 21.08
N ALA A 54 -1.52 25.17 20.94
CA ALA A 54 -0.61 25.78 21.90
C ALA A 54 -0.55 27.32 21.81
N GLY A 55 -1.25 27.94 20.84
CA GLY A 55 -1.30 29.39 20.69
C GLY A 55 -0.04 30.02 20.09
N TYR A 56 0.86 29.22 19.50
CA TYR A 56 2.08 29.73 18.86
C TYR A 56 1.82 30.43 17.51
N ILE A 57 0.65 30.21 16.91
CA ILE A 57 0.28 30.80 15.62
C ILE A 57 -0.71 31.96 15.85
N PRO A 58 -0.33 33.21 15.53
CA PRO A 58 -1.20 34.36 15.73
C PRO A 58 -2.46 34.30 14.85
N SER A 59 -3.56 34.82 15.38
CA SER A 59 -4.84 34.88 14.70
C SER A 59 -4.77 35.70 13.41
N GLY A 60 -5.37 35.19 12.34
CA GLY A 60 -5.42 35.89 11.05
C GLY A 60 -5.53 34.91 9.88
N LYS A 61 -5.28 35.42 8.66
CA LYS A 61 -5.37 34.63 7.42
C LYS A 61 -4.45 33.39 7.45
N MET A 62 -3.25 33.54 8.00
CA MET A 62 -2.27 32.46 8.09
C MET A 62 -2.76 31.30 8.97
N LEU A 63 -3.36 31.61 10.13
CA LEU A 63 -3.97 30.60 11.01
C LEU A 63 -5.06 29.82 10.27
N SER A 64 -5.95 30.52 9.57
CA SER A 64 -7.05 29.87 8.83
C SER A 64 -6.55 28.95 7.73
N ILE A 65 -5.52 29.36 6.98
CA ILE A 65 -4.91 28.55 5.91
C ILE A 65 -4.25 27.30 6.51
N LEU A 66 -3.41 27.46 7.53
CA LEU A 66 -2.71 26.35 8.16
C LEU A 66 -3.69 25.34 8.79
N LYS A 67 -4.71 25.84 9.48
CA LYS A 67 -5.77 25.00 10.04
C LYS A 67 -6.53 24.23 8.95
N ALA A 68 -6.90 24.91 7.86
CA ALA A 68 -7.58 24.27 6.74
C ALA A 68 -6.71 23.21 6.05
N SER A 69 -5.43 23.48 5.82
CA SER A 69 -4.49 22.52 5.23
C SER A 69 -4.24 21.32 6.12
N ALA A 70 -4.02 21.53 7.42
CA ALA A 70 -3.82 20.44 8.37
C ALA A 70 -5.08 19.56 8.49
N ASN A 71 -6.26 20.18 8.53
CA ASN A 71 -7.51 19.43 8.55
C ASN A 71 -7.79 18.74 7.22
N PHE A 72 -7.43 19.32 6.08
CA PHE A 72 -7.55 18.65 4.79
C PHE A 72 -6.72 17.36 4.77
N ILE A 73 -5.50 17.38 5.30
CA ILE A 73 -4.61 16.21 5.34
C ILE A 73 -5.16 15.13 6.28
N LEU A 74 -5.62 15.52 7.47
CA LEU A 74 -6.07 14.57 8.50
C LEU A 74 -7.48 14.04 8.23
N PHE A 75 -8.40 14.85 7.72
CA PHE A 75 -9.80 14.51 7.55
C PHE A 75 -10.17 14.35 6.07
N MET A 76 -11.45 14.19 5.79
CA MET A 76 -11.92 14.20 4.41
C MET A 76 -11.73 15.60 3.79
N PRO A 77 -11.27 15.66 2.52
CA PRO A 77 -11.08 14.54 1.61
C PRO A 77 -9.67 13.91 1.62
N GLY A 78 -8.68 14.48 2.33
CA GLY A 78 -7.29 14.01 2.27
C GLY A 78 -7.08 12.61 2.84
N SER A 79 -7.88 12.18 3.81
CA SER A 79 -7.87 10.81 4.35
C SER A 79 -8.18 9.75 3.28
N ILE A 80 -8.80 10.13 2.16
CA ILE A 80 -9.09 9.26 1.01
C ILE A 80 -8.04 9.47 -0.09
N ILE A 81 -7.72 10.73 -0.40
CA ILE A 81 -6.82 11.09 -1.52
C ILE A 81 -5.40 10.56 -1.29
N LEU A 82 -4.86 10.69 -0.07
CA LEU A 82 -3.49 10.26 0.22
C LEU A 82 -3.29 8.74 0.08
N PRO A 83 -4.12 7.87 0.69
CA PRO A 83 -4.04 6.43 0.45
C PRO A 83 -4.29 6.06 -1.01
N THR A 84 -5.11 6.84 -1.72
CA THR A 84 -5.35 6.63 -3.16
C THR A 84 -4.07 6.79 -3.97
N ILE A 85 -3.35 7.89 -3.74
CA ILE A 85 -2.05 8.17 -4.41
C ILE A 85 -1.04 7.08 -4.07
N VAL A 86 -0.93 6.70 -2.80
CA VAL A 86 0.03 5.70 -2.33
C VAL A 86 -0.28 4.31 -2.92
N GLY A 87 -1.52 3.86 -2.85
CA GLY A 87 -1.93 2.56 -3.38
C GLY A 87 -1.76 2.46 -4.89
N ALA A 88 -2.14 3.51 -5.63
CA ALA A 88 -1.94 3.56 -7.07
C ALA A 88 -0.44 3.54 -7.46
N PHE A 89 0.40 4.28 -6.74
CA PHE A 89 1.84 4.31 -6.98
C PHE A 89 2.50 2.95 -6.72
N ILE A 90 2.20 2.32 -5.57
CA ILE A 90 2.71 0.99 -5.22
C ILE A 90 2.29 -0.02 -6.28
N GLY A 91 1.01 -0.05 -6.65
CA GLY A 91 0.50 -0.95 -7.68
C GLY A 91 1.19 -0.73 -9.03
N ALA A 92 1.31 0.53 -9.47
CA ALA A 92 1.89 0.85 -10.77
C ALA A 92 3.35 0.39 -10.88
N GLU A 93 4.14 0.58 -9.82
CA GLU A 93 5.54 0.19 -9.80
C GLU A 93 5.70 -1.35 -9.78
N ILE A 94 4.83 -2.07 -9.07
CA ILE A 94 4.79 -3.54 -9.09
C ILE A 94 4.48 -4.05 -10.49
N GLY A 95 3.44 -3.50 -11.15
CA GLY A 95 3.04 -3.94 -12.49
C GLY A 95 4.14 -3.74 -13.52
N ARG A 96 4.90 -2.63 -13.44
CA ARG A 96 6.05 -2.37 -14.32
C ARG A 96 7.18 -3.40 -14.14
N ARG A 97 7.45 -3.83 -12.91
CA ARG A 97 8.56 -4.76 -12.59
C ARG A 97 8.20 -6.23 -12.74
N SER A 98 6.92 -6.56 -12.71
CA SER A 98 6.45 -7.95 -12.75
C SER A 98 6.71 -8.62 -14.09
N LYS A 99 7.02 -9.92 -14.04
CA LYS A 99 7.27 -10.78 -15.21
C LYS A 99 5.99 -11.38 -15.80
N SER A 100 4.95 -11.56 -14.99
CA SER A 100 3.64 -12.08 -15.42
C SER A 100 2.50 -11.39 -14.68
N MET A 101 1.29 -11.49 -15.23
CA MET A 101 0.07 -10.92 -14.64
C MET A 101 -0.23 -11.53 -13.28
N TYR A 102 -0.08 -12.86 -13.15
CA TYR A 102 -0.28 -13.56 -11.88
C TYR A 102 0.67 -13.03 -10.78
N ILE A 103 1.96 -12.88 -11.11
CA ILE A 103 2.96 -12.34 -10.18
C ILE A 103 2.64 -10.88 -9.84
N ALA A 104 2.15 -10.07 -10.80
CA ALA A 104 1.77 -8.69 -10.57
C ALA A 104 0.62 -8.57 -9.56
N ILE A 105 -0.44 -9.36 -9.74
CA ILE A 105 -1.60 -9.37 -8.84
C ILE A 105 -1.19 -9.87 -7.45
N LYS A 106 -0.48 -11.00 -7.38
CA LYS A 106 0.01 -11.58 -6.12
C LYS A 106 0.91 -10.60 -5.36
N SER A 107 1.86 -9.98 -6.05
CA SER A 107 2.74 -8.96 -5.47
C SER A 107 1.95 -7.71 -5.07
N GLY A 108 0.95 -7.30 -5.84
CA GLY A 108 0.05 -6.19 -5.52
C GLY A 108 -0.71 -6.40 -4.20
N ILE A 109 -1.25 -7.61 -4.00
CA ILE A 109 -1.92 -7.98 -2.73
C ILE A 109 -0.94 -7.89 -1.57
N ILE A 110 0.21 -8.57 -1.68
CA ILE A 110 1.19 -8.66 -0.59
C ILE A 110 1.70 -7.27 -0.19
N ASN A 111 2.13 -6.45 -1.16
CA ASN A 111 2.62 -5.10 -0.89
C ASN A 111 1.51 -4.17 -0.40
N GLY A 112 0.28 -4.30 -0.92
CA GLY A 112 -0.88 -3.56 -0.44
C GLY A 112 -1.18 -3.87 1.03
N VAL A 113 -1.14 -5.15 1.42
CA VAL A 113 -1.30 -5.55 2.84
C VAL A 113 -0.17 -5.00 3.71
N TYR A 114 1.08 -5.07 3.27
CA TYR A 114 2.20 -4.48 4.01
C TYR A 114 2.04 -2.96 4.19
N ALA A 115 1.68 -2.24 3.13
CA ALA A 115 1.42 -0.81 3.19
C ALA A 115 0.27 -0.49 4.16
N THR A 116 -0.80 -1.28 4.14
CA THR A 116 -1.93 -1.17 5.08
C THR A 116 -1.49 -1.40 6.52
N ILE A 117 -0.65 -2.39 6.82
CA ILE A 117 -0.16 -2.62 8.19
C ILE A 117 0.62 -1.40 8.69
N VAL A 118 1.57 -0.90 7.88
CA VAL A 118 2.35 0.30 8.22
C VAL A 118 1.44 1.51 8.43
N TYR A 119 0.44 1.66 7.58
CA TYR A 119 -0.57 2.70 7.69
C TYR A 119 -1.37 2.63 8.99
N LEU A 120 -1.90 1.45 9.34
CA LEU A 120 -2.72 1.25 10.53
C LEU A 120 -1.94 1.58 11.81
N ILE A 121 -0.67 1.20 11.87
CA ILE A 121 0.23 1.56 12.98
C ILE A 121 0.37 3.08 13.08
N ALA A 122 0.61 3.76 11.96
CA ALA A 122 0.77 5.22 11.96
C ALA A 122 -0.50 5.95 12.36
N ILE A 123 -1.65 5.54 11.84
CA ILE A 123 -2.95 6.13 12.19
C ILE A 123 -3.29 5.89 13.66
N PHE A 124 -2.97 4.72 14.19
CA PHE A 124 -3.14 4.46 15.62
C PHE A 124 -2.33 5.46 16.45
N ILE A 125 -1.04 5.65 16.14
CA ILE A 125 -0.19 6.65 16.82
C ILE A 125 -0.75 8.06 16.69
N ILE A 126 -1.22 8.45 15.50
CA ILE A 126 -1.82 9.77 15.24
C ILE A 126 -3.11 9.96 16.04
N TYR A 127 -3.95 8.94 16.11
CA TYR A 127 -5.20 8.96 16.87
C TYR A 127 -4.95 9.15 18.37
N GLU A 128 -4.04 8.37 18.94
CA GLU A 128 -3.62 8.52 20.34
C GLU A 128 -3.03 9.92 20.60
N THR A 129 -2.20 10.42 19.67
CA THR A 129 -1.64 11.77 19.73
C THR A 129 -2.75 12.83 19.76
N ILE A 130 -3.77 12.70 18.92
CA ILE A 130 -4.88 13.64 18.86
C ILE A 130 -5.71 13.60 20.15
N ILE A 131 -6.00 12.41 20.69
CA ILE A 131 -6.78 12.28 21.93
C ILE A 131 -6.04 12.91 23.12
N TYR A 132 -4.75 12.63 23.29
CA TYR A 132 -4.03 13.07 24.49
C TYR A 132 -3.46 14.50 24.39
N ILE A 133 -3.10 14.95 23.18
CA ILE A 133 -2.40 16.23 22.99
C ILE A 133 -3.33 17.28 22.35
N LEU A 134 -4.35 16.87 21.60
CA LEU A 134 -5.23 17.76 20.83
C LEU A 134 -6.73 17.51 21.11
N PRO A 135 -7.19 17.61 22.38
CA PRO A 135 -8.55 17.19 22.78
C PRO A 135 -9.67 17.92 22.03
N ASN A 136 -9.39 19.10 21.47
CA ASN A 136 -10.35 19.91 20.72
C ASN A 136 -10.61 19.41 19.28
N ILE A 137 -9.88 18.39 18.81
CA ILE A 137 -9.92 17.92 17.41
C ILE A 137 -10.43 16.46 17.35
N ASN A 138 -11.25 16.03 18.32
CA ASN A 138 -11.74 14.65 18.37
C ASN A 138 -12.59 14.27 17.14
N PRO A 139 -12.12 13.35 16.26
CA PRO A 139 -12.89 12.90 15.09
C PRO A 139 -14.19 12.17 15.44
N GLY A 140 -14.28 11.63 16.65
CA GLY A 140 -15.32 10.66 17.01
C GLY A 140 -15.00 9.25 16.52
N VAL A 141 -15.53 8.24 17.21
CA VAL A 141 -15.20 6.82 16.99
C VAL A 141 -15.65 6.33 15.61
N ASN A 142 -16.82 6.78 15.14
CA ASN A 142 -17.35 6.39 13.83
C ASN A 142 -16.47 6.92 12.69
N PHE A 143 -16.06 8.19 12.79
CA PHE A 143 -15.19 8.79 11.78
C PHE A 143 -13.83 8.07 11.74
N PHE A 144 -13.27 7.76 12.91
CA PHE A 144 -12.04 6.98 13.02
C PHE A 144 -12.18 5.60 12.35
N ALA A 145 -13.21 4.83 12.70
CA ALA A 145 -13.42 3.49 12.17
C ALA A 145 -13.62 3.48 10.65
N GLU A 146 -14.45 4.37 10.12
CA GLU A 146 -14.79 4.39 8.70
C GLU A 146 -13.71 5.09 7.86
N ASN A 147 -13.33 6.31 8.24
CA ASN A 147 -12.57 7.22 7.39
C ASN A 147 -11.06 7.18 7.64
N TRP A 148 -10.61 6.66 8.79
CA TRP A 148 -9.19 6.47 9.09
C TRP A 148 -8.76 5.01 9.10
N LEU A 149 -9.65 4.06 9.36
CA LEU A 149 -9.29 2.64 9.33
C LEU A 149 -9.78 1.95 8.06
N ALA A 150 -11.08 1.69 7.98
CA ALA A 150 -11.65 0.77 7.00
C ALA A 150 -11.46 1.26 5.55
N MET A 151 -11.88 2.49 5.25
CA MET A 151 -11.87 3.00 3.88
C MET A 151 -10.45 3.18 3.32
N PRO A 152 -9.50 3.83 4.03
CA PRO A 152 -8.11 3.92 3.57
C PRO A 152 -7.41 2.56 3.40
N ALA A 153 -7.62 1.62 4.33
CA ALA A 153 -7.06 0.27 4.24
C ALA A 153 -7.58 -0.47 3.00
N ALA A 154 -8.87 -0.38 2.73
CA ALA A 154 -9.49 -0.95 1.54
C ALA A 154 -8.93 -0.31 0.25
N ILE A 155 -8.79 1.02 0.23
CA ILE A 155 -8.22 1.77 -0.89
C ILE A 155 -6.79 1.31 -1.19
N LEU A 156 -5.92 1.22 -0.19
CA LEU A 156 -4.52 0.79 -0.37
C LEU A 156 -4.44 -0.59 -1.00
N ILE A 157 -5.21 -1.56 -0.50
CA ILE A 157 -5.19 -2.93 -1.01
C ILE A 157 -5.77 -2.96 -2.41
N ALA A 158 -6.97 -2.41 -2.61
CA ALA A 158 -7.68 -2.46 -3.89
C ALA A 158 -6.88 -1.79 -5.00
N LEU A 159 -6.36 -0.58 -4.76
CA LEU A 159 -5.61 0.14 -5.78
C LEU A 159 -4.24 -0.47 -6.04
N SER A 160 -3.55 -1.01 -5.02
CA SER A 160 -2.30 -1.73 -5.23
C SER A 160 -2.49 -2.91 -6.18
N VAL A 161 -3.60 -3.64 -6.04
CA VAL A 161 -3.94 -4.77 -6.91
C VAL A 161 -4.32 -4.30 -8.31
N LEU A 162 -5.26 -3.36 -8.40
CA LEU A 162 -5.78 -2.86 -9.68
C LEU A 162 -4.67 -2.24 -10.53
N PHE A 163 -3.86 -1.36 -9.95
CA PHE A 163 -2.78 -0.70 -10.68
C PHE A 163 -1.63 -1.66 -11.01
N ALA A 164 -1.39 -2.70 -10.21
CA ALA A 164 -0.42 -3.74 -10.56
C ALA A 164 -0.86 -4.52 -11.80
N GLY A 165 -2.12 -4.96 -11.86
CA GLY A 165 -2.65 -5.66 -13.02
C GLY A 165 -2.68 -4.76 -14.27
N LEU A 166 -3.21 -3.54 -14.15
CA LEU A 166 -3.32 -2.59 -15.26
C LEU A 166 -1.95 -2.18 -15.80
N SER A 167 -0.98 -1.91 -14.92
CA SER A 167 0.35 -1.48 -15.34
C SER A 167 1.16 -2.61 -15.96
N HIS A 168 0.95 -3.86 -15.51
CA HIS A 168 1.52 -5.02 -16.19
C HIS A 168 0.90 -5.22 -17.58
N SER A 169 -0.44 -5.17 -17.69
CA SER A 169 -1.14 -5.28 -18.98
C SER A 169 -0.60 -4.27 -20.01
N ARG A 170 -0.45 -3.01 -19.60
CA ARG A 170 0.09 -1.94 -20.45
C ARG A 170 1.55 -2.18 -20.89
N LYS A 171 2.34 -2.88 -20.10
CA LYS A 171 3.75 -3.19 -20.44
C LYS A 171 3.86 -4.26 -21.53
N VAL A 172 2.88 -5.18 -21.59
CA VAL A 172 2.93 -6.35 -22.48
C VAL A 172 2.19 -6.09 -23.80
N SER A 173 1.32 -5.07 -23.85
CA SER A 173 0.74 -4.55 -25.09
C SER A 173 1.73 -3.71 -25.90
#